data_AF-A0AAF0VL38-F1
#
_entry.id   AF-A0AAF0VL38-F1
#
_cell.length_a   1.000
_cell.length_b   1.000
_cell.length_c   1.000
_cell.angle_alpha   90.00
_cell.angle_beta   90.00
_cell.angle_gamma   90.00
#
_symmetry.space_group_name_H-M   'P 1'
#
loop_
_entity.id
_entity.type
_entity.pdbx_description
1 polymer ?
#
loop_
_entity_poly.entity_id
_entity_poly.type
_entity_poly.pdbx_seq_one_letter_code
_entity_poly.pdbx_strand_id
1 'polypeptide(L)'
;MTYDVVSAALAELCAAHPELIDPGPAQQQESTVWSDAPPTGKVELNQRLIEDLESTAAALVACEAIATSTWDDERRWDALAGAVSAVVQEWPERGLELLDAIGVDHELSAQAVIRGWTVSSPSPELAVRIVERTAGLHLEPIVGWVTAMIGGFAVTGTVPVEWFTHSESETLAQRCWTSIEPTRPSSLQGSDDLTMTALNHPAGQLAEYWVDRVGHLWRASGDSWRGLPPEIANYLADLISSEGPRSDAVAIRFCRYLAFFHQADPTWSKQNLVPLFDWDNSSRSAIAWSGYLSQGQWTNRLLAERILEMAISTVGHRDQLDKPGQRALPAFLARLAVAADINPLTWLRDFVTCSTVADRVAWAQGIRHQLSSLDPVEAELQWERWIRTYLLERVGSIPRRLDPEEASAMASWPLFLCESMTTAIDLMLSAENAGLELHNLFLHDLGQRQVSQAPESSARLLHHLLKRSEGQIHYAHSVIELHALFREAGVTADLLHQIEEEATRLGFTI
;
A
#
# COMPACT_ATOMS: atom_id res chain seq x y z
N MET A 1 39.42 30.71 4.37
CA MET A 1 40.28 30.50 5.56
C MET A 1 40.95 29.16 5.38
N THR A 2 42.29 29.12 5.45
CA THR A 2 43.08 27.92 5.25
C THR A 2 43.04 27.02 6.49
N TYR A 3 43.12 25.70 6.27
CA TYR A 3 43.05 24.65 7.30
C TYR A 3 44.01 24.90 8.47
N ASP A 4 45.16 25.52 8.20
CA ASP A 4 46.17 25.91 9.20
C ASP A 4 45.66 26.92 10.24
N VAL A 5 44.76 27.83 9.87
CA VAL A 5 44.22 28.84 10.79
C VAL A 5 43.26 28.20 11.79
N VAL A 6 42.49 27.21 11.34
CA VAL A 6 41.56 26.46 12.19
C VAL A 6 42.35 25.54 13.13
N SER A 7 43.40 24.87 12.62
CA SER A 7 44.24 23.99 13.45
C SER A 7 45.05 24.75 14.50
N ALA A 8 45.55 25.95 14.18
CA ALA A 8 46.24 26.81 15.14
C ALA A 8 45.30 27.33 16.23
N ALA A 9 44.08 27.76 15.85
CA ALA A 9 43.07 28.23 16.79
C ALA A 9 42.59 27.11 17.73
N LEU A 10 42.44 25.87 17.24
CA LEU A 10 42.12 24.71 18.06
C LEU A 10 43.24 24.37 19.04
N ALA A 11 44.50 24.44 18.60
CA ALA A 11 45.66 24.19 19.47
C ALA A 11 45.77 25.25 20.59
N GLU A 12 45.52 26.52 20.29
CA GLU A 12 45.48 27.60 21.29
C GLU A 12 44.35 27.40 22.30
N LEU A 13 43.18 26.96 21.83
CA LEU A 13 42.00 26.72 22.67
C LEU A 13 42.21 25.50 23.59
N CYS A 14 42.82 24.43 23.08
CA CYS A 14 43.21 23.25 23.87
C CYS A 14 44.30 23.56 24.91
N ALA A 15 45.22 24.49 24.61
CA ALA A 15 46.25 24.91 25.57
C ALA A 15 45.71 25.84 26.67
N ALA A 16 44.72 26.67 26.34
CA ALA A 16 44.10 27.61 27.29
C ALA A 16 43.07 26.94 28.21
N HIS A 17 42.46 25.84 27.77
CA HIS A 17 41.42 25.11 28.49
C HIS A 17 41.69 23.59 28.53
N PRO A 18 42.67 23.13 29.33
CA PRO A 18 42.98 21.71 29.47
C PRO A 18 41.80 20.86 29.94
N GLU A 19 40.84 21.46 30.63
CA GLU A 19 39.59 20.85 31.10
C GLU A 19 38.60 20.49 29.98
N LEU A 20 38.76 21.03 28.77
CA LEU A 20 37.95 20.70 27.58
C LEU A 20 38.50 19.51 26.78
N ILE A 21 39.74 19.08 27.09
CA ILE A 21 40.30 17.84 26.56
C ILE A 21 39.86 16.74 27.51
N ASP A 22 38.71 16.13 27.24
CA ASP A 22 38.31 14.91 27.94
C ASP A 22 39.33 13.81 27.54
N PRO A 23 40.21 13.35 28.45
CA PRO A 23 40.99 12.17 28.17
C PRO A 23 40.00 11.03 28.33
N GLY A 24 39.30 10.70 27.23
CA GLY A 24 38.38 9.58 27.18
C GLY A 24 39.03 8.36 27.83
N PRO A 25 38.26 7.54 28.56
CA PRO A 25 38.82 6.43 29.33
C PRO A 25 39.68 5.59 28.41
N ALA A 26 40.90 5.28 28.84
CA ALA A 26 41.78 4.38 28.13
C ALA A 26 41.06 3.04 27.96
N GLN A 27 40.43 2.85 26.79
CA GLN A 27 39.89 1.57 26.39
C GLN A 27 41.10 0.65 26.26
N GLN A 28 41.18 -0.36 27.14
CA GLN A 28 41.96 -1.54 26.86
C GLN A 28 41.34 -2.19 25.63
N GLN A 29 41.84 -1.80 24.47
CA GLN A 29 41.50 -2.42 23.20
C GLN A 29 42.21 -3.77 23.21
N GLU A 30 41.50 -4.81 23.64
CA GLU A 30 41.95 -6.19 23.39
C GLU A 30 42.23 -6.29 21.89
N SER A 31 43.45 -6.67 21.51
CA SER A 31 43.83 -6.75 20.10
C SER A 31 42.99 -7.85 19.46
N THR A 32 41.91 -7.46 18.78
CA THR A 32 41.23 -8.38 17.86
C THR A 32 42.17 -8.65 16.69
N VAL A 33 41.94 -9.73 15.94
CA VAL A 33 42.70 -10.02 14.71
C VAL A 33 42.58 -8.90 13.67
N TRP A 34 41.66 -7.95 13.87
CA TRP A 34 41.51 -6.76 13.05
C TRP A 34 42.22 -5.59 13.74
N SER A 35 43.55 -5.61 13.73
CA SER A 35 44.37 -4.66 14.48
C SER A 35 44.26 -3.18 14.06
N ASP A 36 43.74 -2.88 12.86
CA ASP A 36 43.55 -1.49 12.39
C ASP A 36 42.16 -1.20 11.79
N ALA A 37 41.51 -2.17 11.13
CA ALA A 37 40.14 -2.04 10.61
C ALA A 37 39.48 -3.40 10.30
N PRO A 38 38.16 -3.55 10.56
CA PRO A 38 37.40 -4.73 10.15
C PRO A 38 37.28 -4.83 8.62
N PRO A 39 37.20 -6.05 8.05
CA PRO A 39 37.00 -6.23 6.62
C PRO A 39 35.60 -5.71 6.23
N THR A 40 35.56 -4.73 5.32
CA THR A 40 34.31 -4.12 4.84
C THR A 40 33.85 -4.67 3.50
N GLY A 41 34.68 -5.48 2.84
CA GLY A 41 34.37 -6.17 1.59
C GLY A 41 34.02 -7.64 1.79
N LYS A 42 32.98 -8.11 1.09
CA LYS A 42 32.53 -9.52 1.18
C LYS A 42 33.60 -10.56 0.82
N VAL A 43 34.44 -10.28 -0.19
CA VAL A 43 35.48 -11.23 -0.63
C VAL A 43 36.57 -11.39 0.43
N GLU A 44 37.02 -10.27 0.99
CA GLU A 44 38.01 -10.26 2.06
C GLU A 44 37.49 -10.95 3.33
N LEU A 45 36.25 -10.62 3.74
CA LEU A 45 35.63 -11.26 4.90
C LEU A 45 35.45 -12.77 4.69
N ASN A 46 34.97 -13.21 3.53
CA ASN A 46 34.84 -14.64 3.23
C ASN A 46 36.20 -15.36 3.23
N GLN A 47 37.25 -14.73 2.70
CA GLN A 47 38.60 -15.32 2.74
C GLN A 47 39.08 -15.51 4.19
N ARG A 48 38.87 -14.52 5.07
CA ARG A 48 39.23 -14.64 6.49
C ARG A 48 38.42 -15.73 7.22
N LEU A 49 37.13 -15.85 6.91
CA LEU A 49 36.28 -16.93 7.43
C LEU A 49 36.77 -18.32 6.99
N ILE A 50 37.32 -18.45 5.78
CA ILE A 50 37.92 -19.70 5.27
C ILE A 50 39.25 -20.01 5.96
N GLU A 51 40.07 -18.98 6.18
CA GLU A 51 41.41 -19.14 6.76
C GLU A 51 41.36 -19.43 8.26
N ASP A 52 40.54 -18.70 9.01
CA ASP A 52 40.38 -18.85 10.47
C ASP A 52 38.99 -18.39 10.94
N LEU A 53 38.03 -19.32 10.93
CA LEU A 53 36.64 -19.08 11.34
C LEU A 53 36.54 -18.62 12.79
N GLU A 54 37.19 -19.36 13.71
CA GLU A 54 37.09 -19.12 15.16
C GLU A 54 37.59 -17.72 15.52
N SER A 55 38.77 -17.35 15.00
CA SER A 55 39.34 -16.05 15.31
C SER A 55 38.59 -14.90 14.63
N THR A 56 38.03 -15.13 13.44
CA THR A 56 37.21 -14.14 12.74
C THR A 56 35.87 -13.93 13.43
N ALA A 57 35.22 -15.01 13.91
CA ALA A 57 34.00 -14.96 14.71
C ALA A 57 34.22 -14.23 16.04
N ALA A 58 35.32 -14.52 16.75
CA ALA A 58 35.66 -13.81 17.99
C ALA A 58 35.88 -12.31 17.75
N ALA A 59 36.53 -11.93 16.63
CA ALA A 59 36.70 -10.53 16.26
C ALA A 59 35.38 -9.84 15.92
N LEU A 60 34.44 -10.53 15.27
CA LEU A 60 33.09 -10.03 14.99
C LEU A 60 32.33 -9.74 16.29
N VAL A 61 32.36 -10.68 17.24
CA VAL A 61 31.76 -10.53 18.57
C VAL A 61 32.34 -9.34 19.33
N ALA A 62 33.66 -9.15 19.28
CA ALA A 62 34.30 -8.01 19.91
C ALA A 62 33.87 -6.67 19.29
N CYS A 63 33.67 -6.61 17.97
CA CYS A 63 33.11 -5.42 17.32
C CYS A 63 31.64 -5.18 17.67
N GLU A 64 30.83 -6.23 17.77
CA GLU A 64 29.44 -6.13 18.22
C GLU A 64 29.33 -5.55 19.64
N ALA A 65 30.19 -5.99 20.57
CA ALA A 65 30.16 -5.56 21.96
C ALA A 65 30.34 -4.04 22.16
N ILE A 66 30.99 -3.37 21.21
CA ILE A 66 31.20 -1.91 21.25
C ILE A 66 30.30 -1.14 20.27
N ALA A 67 29.49 -1.82 19.46
CA ALA A 67 28.76 -1.23 18.32
C ALA A 67 27.83 -0.07 18.69
N THR A 68 27.33 -0.02 19.92
CA THR A 68 26.43 1.05 20.39
C THR A 68 27.11 2.08 21.30
N SER A 69 28.45 2.05 21.40
CA SER A 69 29.20 2.90 22.34
C SER A 69 29.37 4.33 21.83
N THR A 70 29.67 4.48 20.54
CA THR A 70 29.86 5.78 19.88
C THR A 70 29.23 5.77 18.49
N TRP A 71 28.99 6.95 17.93
CA TRP A 71 28.49 7.07 16.56
C TRP A 71 29.45 6.47 15.51
N ASP A 72 30.76 6.58 15.73
CA ASP A 72 31.75 5.97 14.84
C ASP A 72 31.74 4.44 14.93
N ASP A 73 31.48 3.88 16.12
CA ASP A 73 31.35 2.43 16.32
C ASP A 73 30.08 1.87 15.66
N GLU A 74 28.96 2.59 15.74
CA GLU A 74 27.71 2.24 15.06
C GLU A 74 27.92 2.17 13.55
N ARG A 75 28.55 3.19 12.96
CA ARG A 75 28.85 3.22 11.53
C ARG A 75 29.82 2.11 11.10
N ARG A 76 30.82 1.78 11.94
CA ARG A 76 31.75 0.67 11.68
C ARG A 76 31.03 -0.67 11.71
N TRP A 77 30.14 -0.86 12.68
CA TRP A 77 29.29 -2.02 12.76
C TRP A 77 28.39 -2.15 11.53
N ASP A 78 27.72 -1.08 11.11
CA ASP A 78 26.85 -1.11 9.92
C ASP A 78 27.59 -1.56 8.66
N ALA A 79 28.82 -1.08 8.46
CA ALA A 79 29.65 -1.49 7.33
C ALA A 79 30.03 -2.99 7.41
N LEU A 80 30.40 -3.47 8.60
CA LEU A 80 30.74 -4.86 8.84
C LEU A 80 29.52 -5.79 8.73
N ALA A 81 28.38 -5.42 9.32
CA ALA A 81 27.12 -6.14 9.19
C ALA A 81 26.64 -6.20 7.73
N GLY A 82 26.88 -5.13 6.96
CA GLY A 82 26.68 -5.12 5.51
C GLY A 82 27.59 -6.12 4.79
N ALA A 83 28.86 -6.22 5.17
CA ALA A 83 29.79 -7.20 4.63
C ALA A 83 29.38 -8.64 4.98
N VAL A 84 29.00 -8.90 6.24
CA VAL A 84 28.48 -10.21 6.70
C VAL A 84 27.24 -10.60 5.90
N SER A 85 26.26 -9.70 5.78
CA SER A 85 25.04 -9.94 4.99
C SER A 85 25.37 -10.29 3.54
N ALA A 86 26.33 -9.59 2.93
CA ALA A 86 26.76 -9.83 1.55
C ALA A 86 27.53 -11.14 1.37
N VAL A 87 28.31 -11.58 2.38
CA VAL A 87 28.93 -12.91 2.39
C VAL A 87 27.87 -13.99 2.45
N VAL A 88 26.92 -13.89 3.38
CA VAL A 88 25.85 -14.88 3.56
C VAL A 88 24.91 -14.92 2.35
N GLN A 89 24.69 -13.78 1.68
CA GLN A 89 23.92 -13.75 0.44
C GLN A 89 24.57 -14.61 -0.67
N GLU A 90 25.89 -14.52 -0.83
CA GLU A 90 26.64 -15.23 -1.89
C GLU A 90 27.01 -16.67 -1.50
N TRP A 91 27.27 -16.92 -0.22
CA TRP A 91 27.63 -18.21 0.37
C TRP A 91 26.74 -18.49 1.60
N PRO A 92 25.50 -18.96 1.42
CA PRO A 92 24.53 -19.08 2.51
C PRO A 92 24.95 -20.04 3.63
N GLU A 93 25.78 -21.03 3.31
CA GLU A 93 26.39 -21.95 4.27
C GLU A 93 27.27 -21.25 5.31
N ARG A 94 27.90 -20.12 4.95
CA ARG A 94 28.74 -19.32 5.87
C ARG A 94 27.93 -18.74 7.02
N GLY A 95 26.64 -18.47 6.79
CA GLY A 95 25.74 -18.02 7.85
C GLY A 95 25.59 -19.06 8.97
N LEU A 96 25.50 -20.34 8.60
CA LEU A 96 25.40 -21.44 9.57
C LEU A 96 26.69 -21.58 10.38
N GLU A 97 27.83 -21.62 9.68
CA GLU A 97 29.15 -21.74 10.31
C GLU A 97 29.43 -20.57 11.26
N LEU A 98 29.09 -19.35 10.85
CA LEU A 98 29.29 -18.16 11.66
C LEU A 98 28.42 -18.19 12.92
N LEU A 99 27.13 -18.54 12.80
CA LEU A 99 26.25 -18.66 13.96
C LEU A 99 26.69 -19.77 14.92
N ASP A 100 27.26 -20.86 14.41
CA ASP A 100 27.80 -21.94 15.24
C ASP A 100 29.06 -21.50 16.01
N ALA A 101 29.91 -20.68 15.39
CA ALA A 101 31.12 -20.16 16.01
C ALA A 101 30.85 -19.04 17.04
N ILE A 102 29.93 -18.11 16.75
CA ILE A 102 29.64 -17.00 17.68
C ILE A 102 28.75 -17.42 18.85
N GLY A 103 27.84 -18.39 18.67
CA GLY A 103 26.87 -18.78 19.69
C GLY A 103 25.51 -18.07 19.57
N VAL A 104 24.73 -18.03 20.66
CA VAL A 104 23.31 -17.60 20.63
C VAL A 104 23.04 -16.20 21.19
N ASP A 105 24.01 -15.59 21.88
CA ASP A 105 23.84 -14.33 22.62
C ASP A 105 24.29 -13.07 21.84
N HIS A 106 24.57 -13.22 20.54
CA HIS A 106 25.09 -12.16 19.68
C HIS A 106 24.04 -11.72 18.65
N GLU A 107 23.14 -10.86 19.14
CA GLU A 107 21.94 -10.42 18.43
C GLU A 107 22.28 -9.67 17.14
N LEU A 108 23.23 -8.73 17.16
CA LEU A 108 23.53 -7.92 15.98
C LEU A 108 24.17 -8.78 14.88
N SER A 109 25.09 -9.67 15.25
CA SER A 109 25.67 -10.64 14.32
C SER A 109 24.61 -11.57 13.73
N ALA A 110 23.68 -12.07 14.57
CA ALA A 110 22.58 -12.89 14.09
C ALA A 110 21.67 -12.13 13.11
N GLN A 111 21.38 -10.85 13.37
CA GLN A 111 20.61 -10.00 12.45
C GLN A 111 21.30 -9.85 11.10
N ALA A 112 22.62 -9.64 11.08
CA ALA A 112 23.40 -9.53 9.84
C ALA A 112 23.36 -10.84 9.02
N VAL A 113 23.46 -12.00 9.70
CA VAL A 113 23.33 -13.30 9.04
C VAL A 113 21.92 -13.50 8.46
N ILE A 114 20.87 -13.26 9.24
CA ILE A 114 19.47 -13.39 8.80
C ILE A 114 19.20 -12.48 7.61
N ARG A 115 19.67 -11.24 7.63
CA ARG A 115 19.53 -10.29 6.52
C ARG A 115 20.17 -10.82 5.23
N GLY A 116 21.33 -11.46 5.33
CA GLY A 116 21.95 -12.13 4.19
C GLY A 116 21.11 -13.28 3.64
N TRP A 117 20.54 -14.11 4.51
CA TRP A 117 19.66 -15.21 4.09
C TRP A 117 18.38 -14.74 3.38
N THR A 118 17.78 -13.62 3.81
CA THR A 118 16.57 -13.05 3.17
C THR A 118 16.71 -12.83 1.67
N VAL A 119 17.91 -12.50 1.19
CA VAL A 119 18.21 -12.17 -0.22
C VAL A 119 19.11 -13.20 -0.91
N SER A 120 19.29 -14.36 -0.27
CA SER A 120 20.12 -15.46 -0.76
C SER A 120 19.37 -16.41 -1.71
N SER A 121 20.04 -17.45 -2.21
CA SER A 121 19.41 -18.51 -3.02
C SER A 121 19.94 -19.90 -2.61
N PRO A 122 19.62 -20.37 -1.39
CA PRO A 122 20.11 -21.64 -0.87
C PRO A 122 19.45 -22.82 -1.59
N SER A 123 20.12 -23.98 -1.60
CA SER A 123 19.46 -25.23 -2.03
C SER A 123 18.31 -25.59 -1.07
N PRO A 124 17.33 -26.41 -1.49
CA PRO A 124 16.24 -26.82 -0.61
C PRO A 124 16.70 -27.46 0.71
N GLU A 125 17.77 -28.27 0.67
CA GLU A 125 18.35 -28.91 1.86
C GLU A 125 19.02 -27.89 2.78
N LEU A 126 19.69 -26.89 2.20
CA LEU A 126 20.31 -25.81 2.97
C LEU A 126 19.26 -24.88 3.58
N ALA A 127 18.16 -24.60 2.86
CA ALA A 127 17.05 -23.79 3.37
C ALA A 127 16.43 -24.41 4.63
N VAL A 128 16.20 -25.73 4.64
CA VAL A 128 15.71 -26.47 5.83
C VAL A 128 16.67 -26.28 7.02
N ARG A 129 17.97 -26.48 6.80
CA ARG A 129 18.99 -26.30 7.85
C ARG A 129 19.03 -24.87 8.38
N ILE A 130 18.86 -23.87 7.51
CA ILE A 130 18.78 -22.46 7.90
C ILE A 130 17.59 -22.23 8.83
N VAL A 131 16.39 -22.68 8.44
CA VAL A 131 15.18 -22.55 9.24
C VAL A 131 15.32 -23.21 10.61
N GLU A 132 15.84 -24.44 10.65
CA GLU A 132 16.08 -25.17 11.90
C GLU A 132 17.08 -24.44 12.80
N ARG A 133 18.17 -23.91 12.21
CA ARG A 133 19.19 -23.18 12.96
C ARG A 133 18.64 -21.87 13.50
N THR A 134 17.89 -21.11 12.70
CA THR A 134 17.22 -19.86 13.13
C THR A 134 16.23 -20.14 14.25
N ALA A 135 15.50 -21.24 14.19
CA ALA A 135 14.65 -21.65 15.30
C ALA A 135 15.49 -21.85 16.57
N GLY A 136 16.70 -22.39 16.51
CA GLY A 136 17.57 -22.53 17.68
C GLY A 136 18.00 -21.22 18.38
N LEU A 137 17.75 -20.04 17.82
CA LEU A 137 18.20 -18.75 18.35
C LEU A 137 17.22 -18.13 19.37
N HIS A 138 17.73 -17.14 20.12
CA HIS A 138 16.92 -16.23 20.93
C HIS A 138 16.17 -15.26 20.01
N LEU A 139 14.89 -15.53 19.75
CA LEU A 139 14.12 -14.84 18.71
C LEU A 139 13.67 -13.43 19.11
N GLU A 140 13.34 -13.17 20.38
CA GLU A 140 12.80 -11.87 20.85
C GLU A 140 13.56 -10.63 20.32
N PRO A 141 14.90 -10.55 20.41
CA PRO A 141 15.64 -9.39 19.91
C PRO A 141 15.71 -9.28 18.38
N ILE A 142 15.53 -10.40 17.67
CA ILE A 142 15.72 -10.50 16.22
C ILE A 142 14.43 -10.81 15.47
N VAL A 143 13.28 -10.83 16.16
CA VAL A 143 12.03 -11.39 15.62
C VAL A 143 11.59 -10.67 14.35
N GLY A 144 11.75 -9.33 14.29
CA GLY A 144 11.41 -8.55 13.10
C GLY A 144 12.24 -8.92 11.88
N TRP A 145 13.51 -9.29 12.07
CA TRP A 145 14.37 -9.74 10.97
C TRP A 145 13.99 -11.15 10.51
N VAL A 146 13.67 -12.04 11.45
CA VAL A 146 13.26 -13.41 11.15
C VAL A 146 11.90 -13.41 10.43
N THR A 147 10.94 -12.60 10.88
CA THR A 147 9.62 -12.50 10.23
C THR A 147 9.72 -11.86 8.84
N ALA A 148 10.62 -10.89 8.65
CA ALA A 148 10.89 -10.31 7.34
C ALA A 148 11.51 -11.36 6.39
N MET A 149 12.44 -12.18 6.89
CA MET A 149 13.04 -13.27 6.14
C MET A 149 11.98 -14.26 5.65
N ILE A 150 11.21 -14.86 6.56
CA ILE A 150 10.24 -15.90 6.20
C ILE A 150 9.00 -15.36 5.47
N GLY A 151 8.62 -14.10 5.74
CA GLY A 151 7.54 -13.41 5.03
C GLY A 151 7.91 -12.89 3.63
N GLY A 152 9.13 -13.16 3.15
CA GLY A 152 9.55 -12.80 1.79
C GLY A 152 9.83 -11.32 1.56
N PHE A 153 10.08 -10.54 2.62
CA PHE A 153 10.39 -9.12 2.53
C PHE A 153 11.87 -8.90 2.18
N ALA A 154 12.18 -9.04 0.90
CA ALA A 154 13.51 -8.76 0.35
C ALA A 154 13.70 -7.29 -0.06
N VAL A 155 14.96 -6.87 -0.12
CA VAL A 155 15.36 -5.61 -0.78
C VAL A 155 15.03 -5.72 -2.27
N THR A 156 14.58 -4.61 -2.88
CA THR A 156 14.18 -4.54 -4.28
C THR A 156 15.25 -5.11 -5.24
N GLY A 157 14.85 -6.03 -6.13
CA GLY A 157 15.69 -6.56 -7.20
C GLY A 157 16.18 -8.01 -7.04
N THR A 158 15.84 -8.70 -5.97
CA THR A 158 16.12 -10.14 -5.77
C THR A 158 14.84 -10.96 -5.68
N VAL A 159 14.87 -12.22 -6.15
CA VAL A 159 13.78 -13.18 -5.92
C VAL A 159 13.89 -13.68 -4.48
N PRO A 160 12.89 -13.45 -3.60
CA PRO A 160 12.93 -13.95 -2.23
C PRO A 160 12.95 -15.48 -2.22
N VAL A 161 13.59 -16.05 -1.20
CA VAL A 161 13.50 -17.50 -0.93
C VAL A 161 12.07 -17.84 -0.51
N GLU A 162 11.48 -18.87 -1.10
CA GLU A 162 10.13 -19.33 -0.79
C GLU A 162 10.10 -20.18 0.49
N TRP A 163 10.46 -19.59 1.65
CA TRP A 163 10.57 -20.29 2.93
C TRP A 163 9.30 -21.06 3.30
N PHE A 164 8.13 -20.51 2.96
CA PHE A 164 6.80 -21.09 3.18
C PHE A 164 6.58 -22.46 2.49
N THR A 165 7.45 -22.89 1.59
CA THR A 165 7.34 -24.22 0.96
C THR A 165 7.78 -25.34 1.91
N HIS A 166 8.63 -25.03 2.89
CA HIS A 166 9.18 -25.99 3.84
C HIS A 166 8.30 -26.13 5.09
N SER A 167 7.96 -27.35 5.51
CA SER A 167 7.15 -27.59 6.71
C SER A 167 7.82 -27.10 7.99
N GLU A 168 9.14 -27.14 8.06
CA GLU A 168 9.95 -26.72 9.21
C GLU A 168 9.76 -25.22 9.50
N SER A 169 9.46 -24.43 8.47
CA SER A 169 9.22 -22.99 8.59
C SER A 169 7.94 -22.65 9.35
N GLU A 170 6.96 -23.57 9.41
CA GLU A 170 5.76 -23.39 10.23
C GLU A 170 6.09 -23.34 11.72
N THR A 171 7.00 -24.21 12.17
CA THR A 171 7.44 -24.23 13.58
C THR A 171 8.18 -22.92 13.93
N LEU A 172 9.02 -22.43 13.01
CA LEU A 172 9.70 -21.15 13.19
C LEU A 172 8.70 -19.99 13.25
N ALA A 173 7.73 -19.93 12.33
CA ALA A 173 6.68 -18.91 12.30
C ALA A 173 5.85 -18.88 13.59
N GLN A 174 5.49 -20.06 14.12
CA GLN A 174 4.77 -20.18 15.39
C GLN A 174 5.59 -19.66 16.58
N ARG A 175 6.89 -19.95 16.60
CA ARG A 175 7.79 -19.43 17.64
C ARG A 175 7.97 -17.92 17.55
N CYS A 176 8.11 -17.37 16.33
CA CYS A 176 8.13 -15.93 16.12
C CYS A 176 6.88 -15.27 16.68
N TRP A 177 5.69 -15.84 16.47
CA TRP A 177 4.45 -15.32 17.06
C TRP A 177 4.51 -15.23 18.59
N THR A 178 5.03 -16.27 19.26
CA THR A 178 5.19 -16.27 20.73
C THR A 178 6.21 -15.23 21.19
N SER A 179 7.23 -14.94 20.38
CA SER A 179 8.27 -13.93 20.68
C SER A 179 7.85 -12.50 20.37
N ILE A 180 6.73 -12.26 19.68
CA ILE A 180 6.20 -10.92 19.45
C ILE A 180 5.42 -10.47 20.69
N GLU A 181 5.92 -9.43 21.34
CA GLU A 181 5.30 -8.83 22.53
C GLU A 181 3.85 -8.38 22.24
N PRO A 182 2.83 -8.88 22.97
CA PRO A 182 1.42 -8.59 22.67
C PRO A 182 1.02 -7.14 22.95
N THR A 183 1.63 -6.53 23.97
CA THR A 183 1.21 -5.26 24.58
C THR A 183 2.12 -4.09 24.21
N ARG A 184 3.18 -4.33 23.44
CA ARG A 184 4.08 -3.25 23.03
C ARG A 184 3.25 -2.22 22.27
N PRO A 185 3.28 -0.93 22.69
CA PRO A 185 2.62 0.13 21.94
C PRO A 185 3.17 0.11 20.51
N SER A 186 2.34 -0.34 19.57
CA SER A 186 2.75 -0.39 18.18
C SER A 186 2.50 0.96 17.52
N SER A 187 3.23 1.24 16.45
CA SER A 187 2.99 2.36 15.55
C SER A 187 1.60 2.34 14.89
N LEU A 188 0.80 1.27 15.02
CA LEU A 188 -0.59 1.24 14.53
C LEU A 188 -1.49 2.23 15.26
N GLN A 189 -1.24 2.46 16.55
CA GLN A 189 -2.04 3.42 17.33
C GLN A 189 -1.75 4.84 16.85
N GLY A 190 -2.74 5.45 16.19
CA GLY A 190 -2.60 6.78 15.59
C GLY A 190 -1.85 6.81 14.25
N SER A 191 -1.64 5.65 13.62
CA SER A 191 -1.07 5.61 12.26
C SER A 191 -2.01 6.28 11.27
N ASP A 192 -1.47 7.16 10.43
CA ASP A 192 -2.18 7.71 9.28
C ASP A 192 -2.34 6.69 8.14
N ASP A 193 -1.56 5.61 8.14
CA ASP A 193 -1.59 4.50 7.17
C ASP A 193 -1.45 3.17 7.91
N LEU A 194 -2.57 2.50 8.17
CA LEU A 194 -2.59 1.25 8.92
C LEU A 194 -2.00 0.09 8.09
N THR A 195 -2.18 0.12 6.77
CA THR A 195 -1.70 -0.94 5.89
C THR A 195 -0.18 -0.99 5.82
N MET A 196 0.47 0.16 5.64
CA MET A 196 1.93 0.26 5.61
C MET A 196 2.54 -0.06 6.97
N THR A 197 1.90 0.39 8.05
CA THR A 197 2.37 0.09 9.40
C THR A 197 2.25 -1.41 9.71
N ALA A 198 1.15 -2.06 9.34
CA ALA A 198 1.00 -3.50 9.50
C ALA A 198 2.02 -4.29 8.66
N LEU A 199 2.29 -3.84 7.42
CA LEU A 199 3.27 -4.47 6.53
C LEU A 199 4.69 -4.50 7.15
N ASN A 200 5.06 -3.43 7.86
CA ASN A 200 6.35 -3.31 8.52
C ASN A 200 6.37 -3.90 9.94
N HIS A 201 5.23 -4.39 10.45
CA HIS A 201 5.13 -4.99 11.77
C HIS A 201 5.46 -6.50 11.68
N PRO A 202 6.25 -7.07 12.62
CA PRO A 202 6.61 -8.50 12.60
C PRO A 202 5.40 -9.44 12.47
N ALA A 203 4.31 -9.13 13.17
CA ALA A 203 3.06 -9.92 13.06
C ALA A 203 2.37 -9.79 11.69
N GLY A 204 2.46 -8.65 11.02
CA GLY A 204 1.94 -8.51 9.65
C GLY A 204 2.82 -9.23 8.63
N GLN A 205 4.14 -9.28 8.85
CA GLN A 205 5.04 -10.10 8.03
C GLN A 205 4.76 -11.60 8.20
N LEU A 206 4.47 -12.05 9.42
CA LEU A 206 3.98 -13.41 9.66
C LEU A 206 2.65 -13.69 8.96
N ALA A 207 1.76 -12.70 8.88
CA ALA A 207 0.51 -12.86 8.15
C ALA A 207 0.75 -13.08 6.64
N GLU A 208 1.71 -12.38 6.02
CA GLU A 208 2.11 -12.66 4.63
C GLU A 208 2.64 -14.08 4.48
N TYR A 209 3.56 -14.51 5.37
CA TYR A 209 4.06 -15.88 5.37
C TYR A 209 2.92 -16.92 5.39
N TRP A 210 1.89 -16.72 6.23
CA TRP A 210 0.76 -17.64 6.31
C TRP A 210 -0.13 -17.61 5.07
N VAL A 211 -0.32 -16.45 4.45
CA VAL A 211 -1.03 -16.33 3.16
C VAL A 211 -0.29 -17.13 2.08
N ASP A 212 1.03 -16.99 1.99
CA ASP A 212 1.84 -17.73 1.03
C ASP A 212 1.86 -19.23 1.32
N ARG A 213 1.95 -19.63 2.60
CA ARG A 213 1.87 -21.03 3.01
C ARG A 213 0.55 -21.67 2.59
N VAL A 214 -0.58 -21.00 2.87
CA VAL A 214 -1.90 -21.46 2.41
C VAL A 214 -1.94 -21.54 0.89
N GLY A 215 -1.41 -20.53 0.19
CA GLY A 215 -1.38 -20.49 -1.27
C GLY A 215 -0.55 -21.63 -1.86
N HIS A 216 0.56 -22.01 -1.22
CA HIS A 216 1.37 -23.15 -1.60
C HIS A 216 0.61 -24.47 -1.41
N LEU A 217 0.04 -24.70 -0.23
CA LEU A 217 -0.72 -25.92 0.08
C LEU A 217 -1.93 -26.09 -0.84
N TRP A 218 -2.63 -25.00 -1.13
CA TRP A 218 -3.78 -24.99 -2.03
C TRP A 218 -3.38 -25.37 -3.46
N ARG A 219 -2.33 -24.73 -4.00
CA ARG A 219 -1.80 -25.06 -5.35
C ARG A 219 -1.27 -26.49 -5.42
N ALA A 220 -0.55 -26.95 -4.41
CA ALA A 220 0.01 -28.31 -4.37
C ALA A 220 -1.07 -29.39 -4.31
N SER A 221 -2.22 -29.09 -3.70
CA SER A 221 -3.35 -30.02 -3.58
C SER A 221 -4.24 -30.06 -4.83
N GLY A 222 -4.29 -29.00 -5.63
CA GLY A 222 -5.13 -28.93 -6.83
C GLY A 222 -6.58 -29.38 -6.55
N ASP A 223 -7.07 -30.35 -7.32
CA ASP A 223 -8.46 -30.86 -7.22
C ASP A 223 -8.77 -31.59 -5.90
N SER A 224 -7.76 -31.98 -5.11
CA SER A 224 -7.96 -32.60 -3.80
C SER A 224 -8.11 -31.60 -2.66
N TRP A 225 -8.02 -30.29 -2.94
CA TRP A 225 -8.22 -29.27 -1.92
C TRP A 225 -9.67 -29.29 -1.37
N ARG A 226 -9.82 -29.23 -0.05
CA ARG A 226 -11.11 -29.32 0.65
C ARG A 226 -11.32 -28.19 1.67
N GLY A 227 -10.51 -27.15 1.60
CA GLY A 227 -10.42 -26.11 2.62
C GLY A 227 -9.09 -26.13 3.35
N LEU A 228 -8.92 -25.23 4.30
CA LEU A 228 -7.71 -25.13 5.11
C LEU A 228 -7.53 -26.40 5.95
N PRO A 229 -6.31 -26.94 6.08
CA PRO A 229 -6.03 -27.99 7.06
C PRO A 229 -6.46 -27.53 8.47
N PRO A 230 -7.15 -28.37 9.27
CA PRO A 230 -7.75 -27.93 10.54
C PRO A 230 -6.76 -27.28 11.51
N GLU A 231 -5.52 -27.78 11.58
CA GLU A 231 -4.47 -27.24 12.45
C GLU A 231 -4.10 -25.81 12.05
N ILE A 232 -3.92 -25.57 10.74
CA ILE A 232 -3.66 -24.23 10.20
C ILE A 232 -4.89 -23.34 10.38
N ALA A 233 -6.09 -23.83 10.07
CA ALA A 233 -7.33 -23.08 10.19
C ALA A 233 -7.54 -22.53 11.62
N ASN A 234 -7.33 -23.39 12.63
CA ASN A 234 -7.42 -23.00 14.04
C ASN A 234 -6.33 -21.99 14.40
N TYR A 235 -5.08 -22.24 13.97
CA TYR A 235 -3.98 -21.34 14.26
C TYR A 235 -4.20 -19.94 13.65
N LEU A 236 -4.63 -19.85 12.39
CA LEU A 236 -4.93 -18.56 11.74
C LEU A 236 -6.08 -17.83 12.44
N ALA A 237 -7.08 -18.55 12.94
CA ALA A 237 -8.15 -17.96 13.73
C ALA A 237 -7.61 -17.41 15.07
N ASP A 238 -6.70 -18.13 15.73
CA ASP A 238 -6.06 -17.68 16.97
C ASP A 238 -5.22 -16.40 16.78
N LEU A 239 -4.55 -16.25 15.64
CA LEU A 239 -3.77 -15.04 15.34
C LEU A 239 -4.62 -13.75 15.33
N ILE A 240 -5.92 -13.88 15.02
CA ILE A 240 -6.86 -12.76 14.95
C ILE A 240 -7.90 -12.78 16.08
N SER A 241 -7.85 -13.74 17.02
CA SER A 241 -8.85 -13.84 18.09
C SER A 241 -8.56 -12.89 19.26
N SER A 242 -7.29 -12.64 19.56
CA SER A 242 -6.87 -11.79 20.69
C SER A 242 -6.96 -10.31 20.33
N GLU A 243 -7.31 -9.44 21.27
CA GLU A 243 -7.20 -7.98 21.11
C GLU A 243 -5.73 -7.51 21.15
N GLY A 244 -5.48 -6.36 20.53
CA GLY A 244 -4.20 -5.66 20.61
C GLY A 244 -3.38 -5.64 19.32
N PRO A 245 -2.28 -4.88 19.32
CA PRO A 245 -1.67 -4.43 18.07
C PRO A 245 -1.08 -5.53 17.19
N ARG A 246 -0.54 -6.60 17.79
CA ARG A 246 -0.03 -7.73 17.00
C ARG A 246 -1.14 -8.43 16.21
N SER A 247 -2.31 -8.63 16.82
CA SER A 247 -3.44 -9.29 16.18
C SER A 247 -4.14 -8.35 15.20
N ASP A 248 -4.15 -7.05 15.50
CA ASP A 248 -4.63 -6.03 14.57
C ASP A 248 -3.78 -5.99 13.30
N ALA A 249 -2.45 -6.08 13.42
CA ALA A 249 -1.55 -6.19 12.27
C ALA A 249 -1.91 -7.40 11.39
N VAL A 250 -2.14 -8.58 11.99
CA VAL A 250 -2.57 -9.78 11.27
C VAL A 250 -3.93 -9.56 10.61
N ALA A 251 -4.91 -9.01 11.32
CA ALA A 251 -6.25 -8.76 10.81
C ALA A 251 -6.24 -7.84 9.58
N ILE A 252 -5.43 -6.77 9.58
CA ILE A 252 -5.25 -5.87 8.42
C ILE A 252 -4.78 -6.68 7.20
N ARG A 253 -3.76 -7.53 7.39
CA ARG A 253 -3.19 -8.33 6.31
C ARG A 253 -4.16 -9.41 5.83
N PHE A 254 -4.81 -10.16 6.71
CA PHE A 254 -5.77 -11.19 6.30
C PHE A 254 -7.01 -10.59 5.61
N CYS A 255 -7.50 -9.45 6.07
CA CYS A 255 -8.64 -8.77 5.45
C CYS A 255 -8.30 -8.27 4.04
N ARG A 256 -7.06 -7.83 3.78
CA ARG A 256 -6.58 -7.55 2.42
C ARG A 256 -6.72 -8.76 1.49
N TYR A 257 -6.50 -9.97 2.00
CA TYR A 257 -6.61 -11.24 1.25
C TYR A 257 -7.97 -11.93 1.42
N LEU A 258 -9.04 -11.22 1.81
CA LEU A 258 -10.35 -11.83 2.06
C LEU A 258 -10.85 -12.71 0.89
N ALA A 259 -10.77 -12.23 -0.35
CA ALA A 259 -11.22 -13.03 -1.51
C ALA A 259 -10.34 -14.26 -1.77
N PHE A 260 -9.06 -14.22 -1.39
CA PHE A 260 -8.18 -15.38 -1.48
C PHE A 260 -8.60 -16.44 -0.45
N PHE A 261 -8.73 -16.05 0.82
CA PHE A 261 -9.18 -16.96 1.88
C PHE A 261 -10.58 -17.50 1.60
N HIS A 262 -11.48 -16.67 1.08
CA HIS A 262 -12.84 -17.07 0.76
C HIS A 262 -12.91 -18.10 -0.36
N GLN A 263 -12.04 -18.01 -1.36
CA GLN A 263 -11.95 -19.02 -2.41
C GLN A 263 -11.28 -20.30 -1.91
N ALA A 264 -10.26 -20.18 -1.06
CA ALA A 264 -9.57 -21.33 -0.47
C ALA A 264 -10.48 -22.10 0.51
N ASP A 265 -11.19 -21.40 1.39
CA ASP A 265 -12.09 -21.95 2.39
C ASP A 265 -13.23 -20.96 2.73
N PRO A 266 -14.36 -21.04 2.01
CA PRO A 266 -15.49 -20.14 2.23
C PRO A 266 -16.06 -20.23 3.65
N THR A 267 -16.01 -21.41 4.27
CA THR A 267 -16.57 -21.63 5.60
C THR A 267 -15.73 -20.92 6.65
N TRP A 268 -14.41 -21.12 6.60
CA TRP A 268 -13.49 -20.47 7.52
C TRP A 268 -13.52 -18.94 7.39
N SER A 269 -13.53 -18.39 6.17
CA SER A 269 -13.61 -16.94 5.98
C SER A 269 -14.89 -16.34 6.53
N LYS A 270 -16.04 -17.00 6.34
CA LYS A 270 -17.33 -16.53 6.88
C LYS A 270 -17.35 -16.51 8.40
N GLN A 271 -16.68 -17.46 9.03
CA GLN A 271 -16.66 -17.59 10.48
C GLN A 271 -15.67 -16.61 11.13
N ASN A 272 -14.53 -16.34 10.49
CA ASN A 272 -13.41 -15.65 11.13
C ASN A 272 -13.09 -14.27 10.55
N LEU A 273 -13.22 -14.07 9.24
CA LEU A 273 -12.84 -12.80 8.59
C LEU A 273 -14.02 -11.90 8.28
N VAL A 274 -15.10 -12.43 7.70
CA VAL A 274 -16.29 -11.65 7.32
C VAL A 274 -16.88 -10.87 8.52
N PRO A 275 -16.98 -11.44 9.74
CA PRO A 275 -17.51 -10.69 10.89
C PRO A 275 -16.66 -9.48 11.29
N LEU A 276 -15.39 -9.42 10.91
CA LEU A 276 -14.51 -8.31 11.24
C LEU A 276 -14.91 -7.01 10.51
N PHE A 277 -15.66 -7.11 9.40
CA PHE A 277 -16.11 -5.97 8.59
C PHE A 277 -17.42 -5.33 9.07
N ASP A 278 -18.10 -5.96 10.03
CA ASP A 278 -19.41 -5.55 10.51
C ASP A 278 -19.30 -4.51 11.63
N TRP A 279 -19.60 -3.26 11.29
CA TRP A 279 -19.54 -2.11 12.21
C TRP A 279 -20.40 -2.26 13.46
N ASP A 280 -21.48 -3.02 13.41
CA ASP A 280 -22.36 -3.22 14.56
C ASP A 280 -21.81 -4.25 15.54
N ASN A 281 -20.95 -5.15 15.07
CA ASN A 281 -20.54 -6.36 15.80
C ASN A 281 -19.02 -6.45 16.05
N SER A 282 -18.21 -5.57 15.46
CA SER A 282 -16.76 -5.62 15.56
C SER A 282 -16.13 -4.24 15.75
N SER A 283 -15.36 -4.09 16.84
CA SER A 283 -14.48 -2.96 17.08
C SER A 283 -13.32 -2.86 16.07
N ARG A 284 -13.09 -3.93 15.29
CA ARG A 284 -12.04 -4.00 14.27
C ARG A 284 -12.51 -3.61 12.87
N SER A 285 -13.73 -3.14 12.71
CA SER A 285 -14.28 -2.79 11.39
C SER A 285 -13.40 -1.79 10.63
N ALA A 286 -12.93 -0.73 11.29
CA ALA A 286 -12.01 0.23 10.67
C ALA A 286 -10.71 -0.44 10.18
N ILE A 287 -10.14 -1.35 10.98
CA ILE A 287 -8.91 -2.11 10.68
C ILE A 287 -9.14 -3.06 9.50
N ALA A 288 -10.24 -3.80 9.51
CA ALA A 288 -10.61 -4.75 8.46
C ALA A 288 -10.80 -4.03 7.11
N TRP A 289 -11.56 -2.93 7.11
CA TRP A 289 -11.78 -2.11 5.93
C TRP A 289 -10.50 -1.42 5.45
N SER A 290 -9.63 -0.93 6.34
CA SER A 290 -8.35 -0.34 5.93
C SER A 290 -7.47 -1.36 5.19
N GLY A 291 -7.39 -2.59 5.70
CA GLY A 291 -6.68 -3.69 5.04
C GLY A 291 -7.29 -4.04 3.67
N TYR A 292 -8.60 -4.25 3.61
CA TYR A 292 -9.31 -4.63 2.38
C TYR A 292 -9.30 -3.53 1.32
N LEU A 293 -9.50 -2.26 1.69
CA LEU A 293 -9.53 -1.16 0.72
C LEU A 293 -8.16 -0.86 0.12
N SER A 294 -7.06 -1.31 0.75
CA SER A 294 -5.71 -1.12 0.22
C SER A 294 -5.52 -1.78 -1.16
N GLN A 295 -5.81 -3.08 -1.27
CA GLN A 295 -5.67 -3.87 -2.51
C GLN A 295 -6.57 -5.12 -2.55
N GLY A 296 -7.64 -5.14 -1.76
CA GLY A 296 -8.59 -6.25 -1.72
C GLY A 296 -9.20 -6.54 -3.07
N GLN A 297 -9.30 -7.83 -3.38
CA GLN A 297 -10.01 -8.37 -4.54
C GLN A 297 -11.40 -8.84 -4.10
N TRP A 298 -12.28 -9.08 -5.06
CA TRP A 298 -13.61 -9.62 -4.80
C TRP A 298 -13.96 -10.77 -5.74
N THR A 299 -14.94 -11.56 -5.32
CA THR A 299 -15.70 -12.44 -6.21
C THR A 299 -17.17 -12.05 -6.12
N ASN A 300 -17.97 -12.30 -7.16
CA ASN A 300 -19.41 -11.99 -7.10
C ASN A 300 -20.11 -12.73 -5.95
N ARG A 301 -19.65 -13.95 -5.65
CA ARG A 301 -20.12 -14.73 -4.49
C ARG A 301 -19.81 -14.01 -3.16
N LEU A 302 -18.59 -13.54 -2.97
CA LEU A 302 -18.20 -12.81 -1.76
C LEU A 302 -19.02 -11.53 -1.58
N LEU A 303 -19.23 -10.77 -2.66
CA LEU A 303 -20.05 -9.57 -2.63
C LEU A 303 -21.51 -9.87 -2.25
N ALA A 304 -22.08 -10.94 -2.80
CA ALA A 304 -23.45 -11.39 -2.48
C ALA A 304 -23.59 -11.91 -1.04
N GLU A 305 -22.49 -12.35 -0.42
CA GLU A 305 -22.43 -12.80 0.97
C GLU A 305 -22.16 -11.64 1.95
N ARG A 306 -22.91 -10.54 1.79
CA ARG A 306 -22.94 -9.31 2.63
C ARG A 306 -21.76 -8.34 2.50
N ILE A 307 -20.67 -8.67 1.83
CA ILE A 307 -19.53 -7.73 1.73
C ILE A 307 -19.91 -6.43 1.01
N LEU A 308 -20.78 -6.49 -0.01
CA LEU A 308 -21.27 -5.28 -0.67
C LEU A 308 -22.11 -4.40 0.28
N GLU A 309 -23.05 -5.02 1.01
CA GLU A 309 -23.87 -4.35 2.02
C GLU A 309 -23.00 -3.64 3.07
N MET A 310 -22.00 -4.34 3.61
CA MET A 310 -21.10 -3.77 4.61
C MET A 310 -20.18 -2.69 4.00
N ALA A 311 -19.78 -2.80 2.73
CA ALA A 311 -19.02 -1.75 2.04
C ALA A 311 -19.83 -0.44 1.93
N ILE A 312 -21.14 -0.55 1.70
CA ILE A 312 -22.04 0.62 1.64
C ILE A 312 -22.22 1.20 3.05
N SER A 313 -22.40 0.35 4.07
CA SER A 313 -22.47 0.80 5.47
C SER A 313 -21.22 1.58 5.90
N THR A 314 -20.04 1.13 5.43
CA THR A 314 -18.74 1.77 5.71
C THR A 314 -18.64 3.21 5.27
N VAL A 315 -19.47 3.66 4.31
CA VAL A 315 -19.53 5.06 3.90
C VAL A 315 -19.94 5.97 5.07
N GLY A 316 -20.86 5.50 5.93
CA GLY A 316 -21.25 6.21 7.15
C GLY A 316 -20.18 6.26 8.25
N HIS A 317 -19.11 5.48 8.09
CA HIS A 317 -17.98 5.38 9.02
C HIS A 317 -16.66 5.80 8.37
N ARG A 318 -16.71 6.50 7.22
CA ARG A 318 -15.52 6.82 6.44
C ARG A 318 -14.50 7.59 7.27
N ASP A 319 -14.94 8.53 8.11
CA ASP A 319 -14.08 9.33 9.00
C ASP A 319 -13.31 8.51 10.03
N GLN A 320 -13.74 7.27 10.32
CA GLN A 320 -13.09 6.34 11.23
C GLN A 320 -12.01 5.49 10.53
N LEU A 321 -11.94 5.52 9.20
CA LEU A 321 -10.88 4.86 8.44
C LEU A 321 -9.59 5.67 8.47
N ASP A 322 -8.46 5.02 8.19
CA ASP A 322 -7.19 5.70 7.95
C ASP A 322 -7.23 6.55 6.65
N LYS A 323 -6.27 7.47 6.48
CA LYS A 323 -6.28 8.40 5.33
C LYS A 323 -6.25 7.68 3.96
N PRO A 324 -5.51 6.58 3.78
CA PRO A 324 -5.63 5.73 2.59
C PRO A 324 -7.02 5.14 2.42
N GLY A 325 -7.61 4.52 3.45
CA GLY A 325 -8.93 3.90 3.40
C GLY A 325 -10.03 4.90 3.06
N GLN A 326 -9.98 6.10 3.65
CA GLN A 326 -10.86 7.22 3.31
C GLN A 326 -10.82 7.55 1.83
N ARG A 327 -9.63 7.63 1.22
CA ARG A 327 -9.47 7.92 -0.21
C ARG A 327 -9.88 6.74 -1.09
N ALA A 328 -9.62 5.52 -0.65
CA ALA A 328 -9.84 4.31 -1.42
C ALA A 328 -11.32 3.88 -1.50
N LEU A 329 -12.13 4.13 -0.46
CA LEU A 329 -13.52 3.66 -0.40
C LEU A 329 -14.38 4.10 -1.60
N PRO A 330 -14.46 5.40 -1.99
CA PRO A 330 -15.26 5.81 -3.14
C PRO A 330 -14.75 5.20 -4.46
N ALA A 331 -13.43 5.11 -4.62
CA ALA A 331 -12.81 4.49 -5.80
C ALA A 331 -13.09 2.98 -5.87
N PHE A 332 -13.12 2.28 -4.73
CA PHE A 332 -13.51 0.88 -4.65
C PHE A 332 -14.97 0.67 -5.07
N LEU A 333 -15.91 1.46 -4.54
CA LEU A 333 -17.32 1.37 -4.92
C LEU A 333 -17.55 1.73 -6.40
N ALA A 334 -16.77 2.66 -6.96
CA ALA A 334 -16.80 2.97 -8.38
C ALA A 334 -16.31 1.80 -9.24
N ARG A 335 -15.21 1.15 -8.86
CA ARG A 335 -14.74 -0.08 -9.51
C ARG A 335 -15.79 -1.19 -9.46
N LEU A 336 -16.46 -1.38 -8.33
CA LEU A 336 -17.55 -2.36 -8.22
C LEU A 336 -18.70 -2.06 -9.17
N ALA A 337 -19.12 -0.79 -9.29
CA ALA A 337 -20.22 -0.41 -10.18
C ALA A 337 -19.95 -0.76 -11.65
N VAL A 338 -18.71 -0.64 -12.10
CA VAL A 338 -18.32 -0.90 -13.49
C VAL A 338 -17.99 -2.37 -13.73
N ALA A 339 -17.17 -2.97 -12.87
CA ALA A 339 -16.53 -4.26 -13.13
C ALA A 339 -17.19 -5.47 -12.44
N ALA A 340 -18.01 -5.29 -11.39
CA ALA A 340 -18.68 -6.42 -10.75
C ALA A 340 -19.93 -6.86 -11.55
N ASP A 341 -20.29 -8.14 -11.47
CA ASP A 341 -21.51 -8.70 -12.09
C ASP A 341 -22.75 -8.49 -11.19
N ILE A 342 -22.80 -7.35 -10.52
CA ILE A 342 -23.92 -6.94 -9.68
C ILE A 342 -24.48 -5.66 -10.29
N ASN A 343 -25.79 -5.62 -10.51
CA ASN A 343 -26.44 -4.42 -11.02
C ASN A 343 -26.28 -3.26 -10.02
N PRO A 344 -25.58 -2.17 -10.38
CA PRO A 344 -25.34 -1.06 -9.45
C PRO A 344 -26.62 -0.39 -8.94
N LEU A 345 -27.69 -0.41 -9.74
CA LEU A 345 -28.97 0.20 -9.39
C LEU A 345 -29.61 -0.42 -8.13
N THR A 346 -29.20 -1.63 -7.71
CA THR A 346 -29.74 -2.27 -6.51
C THR A 346 -29.22 -1.65 -5.22
N TRP A 347 -28.13 -0.88 -5.26
CA TRP A 347 -27.48 -0.35 -4.06
C TRP A 347 -27.08 1.13 -4.14
N LEU A 348 -27.02 1.71 -5.35
CA LEU A 348 -26.61 3.12 -5.51
C LEU A 348 -27.53 4.11 -4.79
N ARG A 349 -28.81 3.80 -4.62
CA ARG A 349 -29.73 4.64 -3.84
C ARG A 349 -29.39 4.67 -2.35
N ASP A 350 -28.99 3.54 -1.80
CA ASP A 350 -28.55 3.44 -0.41
C ASP A 350 -27.24 4.20 -0.22
N PHE A 351 -26.29 4.02 -1.15
CA PHE A 351 -25.05 4.81 -1.21
C PHE A 351 -25.33 6.32 -1.21
N VAL A 352 -26.18 6.82 -2.12
CA VAL A 352 -26.52 8.26 -2.16
C VAL A 352 -27.19 8.74 -0.86
N THR A 353 -27.91 7.85 -0.17
CA THR A 353 -28.63 8.19 1.06
C THR A 353 -27.72 8.27 2.29
N CYS A 354 -26.73 7.38 2.40
CA CYS A 354 -25.79 7.34 3.53
C CYS A 354 -24.52 8.20 3.33
N SER A 355 -24.23 8.64 2.10
CA SER A 355 -23.02 9.37 1.75
C SER A 355 -23.11 10.88 1.96
N THR A 356 -21.96 11.50 2.26
CA THR A 356 -21.79 12.96 2.21
C THR A 356 -21.67 13.46 0.75
N VAL A 357 -21.74 14.78 0.52
CA VAL A 357 -21.49 15.35 -0.82
C VAL A 357 -20.08 14.98 -1.30
N ALA A 358 -19.07 15.12 -0.44
CA ALA A 358 -17.68 14.79 -0.76
C ALA A 358 -17.49 13.32 -1.17
N ASP A 359 -18.23 12.39 -0.56
CA ASP A 359 -18.22 10.97 -0.94
C ASP A 359 -18.80 10.75 -2.35
N ARG A 360 -19.92 11.41 -2.66
CA ARG A 360 -20.57 11.30 -3.98
C ARG A 360 -19.72 11.92 -5.08
N VAL A 361 -19.08 13.05 -4.82
CA VAL A 361 -18.11 13.68 -5.72
C VAL A 361 -16.93 12.75 -5.97
N ALA A 362 -16.30 12.22 -4.92
CA ALA A 362 -15.17 11.30 -5.04
C ALA A 362 -15.55 10.01 -5.78
N TRP A 363 -16.73 9.47 -5.52
CA TRP A 363 -17.25 8.30 -6.24
C TRP A 363 -17.50 8.61 -7.72
N ALA A 364 -18.09 9.77 -8.04
CA ALA A 364 -18.35 10.16 -9.42
C ALA A 364 -17.07 10.40 -10.23
N GLN A 365 -16.04 10.96 -9.59
CA GLN A 365 -14.68 11.04 -10.16
C GLN A 365 -14.07 9.65 -10.33
N GLY A 366 -14.34 8.72 -9.41
CA GLY A 366 -13.98 7.31 -9.53
C GLY A 366 -14.61 6.64 -10.76
N ILE A 367 -15.91 6.88 -11.01
CA ILE A 367 -16.60 6.37 -12.21
C ILE A 367 -15.97 6.93 -13.47
N ARG A 368 -15.70 8.24 -13.51
CA ARG A 368 -14.97 8.87 -14.62
C ARG A 368 -13.64 8.15 -14.88
N HIS A 369 -12.83 7.89 -13.85
CA HIS A 369 -11.56 7.18 -13.99
C HIS A 369 -11.72 5.75 -14.55
N GLN A 370 -12.79 5.05 -14.16
CA GLN A 370 -13.11 3.75 -14.75
C GLN A 370 -13.47 3.90 -16.22
N LEU A 371 -14.39 4.80 -16.57
CA LEU A 371 -14.82 5.05 -17.96
C LEU A 371 -13.65 5.46 -18.86
N SER A 372 -12.72 6.29 -18.37
CA SER A 372 -11.53 6.69 -19.14
C SER A 372 -10.56 5.54 -19.43
N SER A 373 -10.65 4.45 -18.67
CA SER A 373 -9.80 3.27 -18.80
C SER A 373 -10.44 2.16 -19.65
N LEU A 374 -11.75 2.25 -19.89
CA LEU A 374 -12.49 1.32 -20.73
C LEU A 374 -12.29 1.65 -22.21
N ASP A 375 -12.50 0.65 -23.06
CA ASP A 375 -12.73 0.95 -24.46
C ASP A 375 -14.11 1.62 -24.68
N PRO A 376 -14.31 2.34 -25.80
CA PRO A 376 -15.54 3.08 -26.02
C PRO A 376 -16.81 2.22 -26.13
N VAL A 377 -16.69 0.94 -26.52
CA VAL A 377 -17.82 0.02 -26.62
C VAL A 377 -18.20 -0.46 -25.22
N GLU A 378 -17.22 -0.77 -24.37
CA GLU A 378 -17.45 -1.13 -22.98
C GLU A 378 -18.06 0.02 -22.18
N ALA A 379 -17.64 1.27 -22.42
CA ALA A 379 -18.25 2.45 -21.82
C ALA A 379 -19.74 2.59 -22.20
N GLU A 380 -20.08 2.34 -23.47
CA GLU A 380 -21.46 2.34 -23.97
C GLU A 380 -22.31 1.23 -23.30
N LEU A 381 -21.72 0.06 -23.04
CA LEU A 381 -22.41 -1.00 -22.29
C LEU A 381 -22.75 -0.57 -20.86
N GLN A 382 -21.87 0.20 -20.19
CA GLN A 382 -22.18 0.73 -18.86
C GLN A 382 -23.29 1.78 -18.89
N TRP A 383 -23.34 2.58 -19.97
CA TRP A 383 -24.44 3.51 -20.25
C TRP A 383 -25.79 2.81 -20.23
N GLU A 384 -25.94 1.77 -21.05
CA GLU A 384 -27.18 1.01 -21.17
C GLU A 384 -27.49 0.18 -19.92
N ARG A 385 -26.46 -0.36 -19.25
CA ARG A 385 -26.62 -1.22 -18.08
C ARG A 385 -27.18 -0.46 -16.87
N TRP A 386 -26.65 0.72 -16.56
CA TRP A 386 -27.04 1.40 -15.33
C TRP A 386 -26.84 2.92 -15.34
N ILE A 387 -25.80 3.44 -16.02
CA ILE A 387 -25.43 4.86 -15.92
C ILE A 387 -26.58 5.76 -16.39
N ARG A 388 -27.26 5.39 -17.49
CA ARG A 388 -28.40 6.16 -18.01
C ARG A 388 -29.51 6.33 -16.97
N THR A 389 -29.93 5.22 -16.36
CA THR A 389 -30.98 5.22 -15.34
C THR A 389 -30.55 5.99 -14.10
N TYR A 390 -29.32 5.78 -13.65
CA TYR A 390 -28.76 6.49 -12.51
C TYR A 390 -28.72 8.01 -12.76
N LEU A 391 -28.19 8.45 -13.90
CA LEU A 391 -28.13 9.86 -14.27
C LEU A 391 -29.51 10.50 -14.33
N LEU A 392 -30.47 9.83 -14.96
CA LEU A 392 -31.86 10.31 -15.03
C LEU A 392 -32.45 10.52 -13.62
N GLU A 393 -32.25 9.56 -12.71
CA GLU A 393 -32.69 9.67 -11.32
C GLU A 393 -31.97 10.80 -10.58
N ARG A 394 -30.65 10.91 -10.74
CA ARG A 394 -29.85 11.94 -10.05
C ARG A 394 -30.22 13.34 -10.52
N VAL A 395 -30.36 13.58 -11.83
CA VAL A 395 -30.83 14.86 -12.36
C VAL A 395 -32.24 15.20 -11.85
N GLY A 396 -33.10 14.18 -11.72
CA GLY A 396 -34.40 14.28 -11.05
C GLY A 396 -34.35 14.43 -9.53
N SER A 397 -33.16 14.56 -8.92
CA SER A 397 -32.96 14.67 -7.47
C SER A 397 -33.46 13.46 -6.66
N ILE A 398 -33.33 12.26 -7.22
CA ILE A 398 -33.69 10.98 -6.58
C ILE A 398 -32.41 10.21 -6.23
N PRO A 399 -32.27 9.66 -5.00
CA PRO A 399 -33.19 9.77 -3.87
C PRO A 399 -33.11 11.10 -3.10
N ARG A 400 -32.07 11.91 -3.36
CA ARG A 400 -31.85 13.21 -2.69
C ARG A 400 -31.48 14.28 -3.72
N ARG A 401 -31.60 15.55 -3.32
CA ARG A 401 -31.20 16.70 -4.15
C ARG A 401 -29.81 16.49 -4.75
N LEU A 402 -29.67 16.73 -6.04
CA LEU A 402 -28.38 16.73 -6.73
C LEU A 402 -27.59 17.97 -6.31
N ASP A 403 -26.42 17.74 -5.73
CA ASP A 403 -25.52 18.81 -5.34
C ASP A 403 -24.77 19.37 -6.57
N PRO A 404 -24.52 20.69 -6.67
CA PRO A 404 -23.73 21.27 -7.75
C PRO A 404 -22.37 20.60 -7.95
N GLU A 405 -21.67 20.24 -6.87
CA GLU A 405 -20.34 19.62 -6.97
C GLU A 405 -20.45 18.20 -7.53
N GLU A 406 -21.47 17.46 -7.08
CA GLU A 406 -21.79 16.13 -7.59
C GLU A 406 -22.13 16.17 -9.09
N ALA A 407 -22.96 17.12 -9.52
CA ALA A 407 -23.31 17.31 -10.93
C ALA A 407 -22.09 17.65 -11.79
N SER A 408 -21.20 18.50 -11.27
CA SER A 408 -19.95 18.90 -11.92
C SER A 408 -19.01 17.72 -12.13
N ALA A 409 -18.88 16.84 -11.14
CA ALA A 409 -18.09 15.61 -11.25
C ALA A 409 -18.65 14.65 -12.31
N MET A 410 -19.98 14.55 -12.41
CA MET A 410 -20.68 13.67 -13.37
C MET A 410 -20.65 14.20 -14.82
N ALA A 411 -20.43 15.50 -15.03
CA ALA A 411 -20.47 16.14 -16.34
C ALA A 411 -19.43 15.61 -17.35
N SER A 412 -18.37 14.94 -16.87
CA SER A 412 -17.35 14.30 -17.70
C SER A 412 -17.79 12.94 -18.27
N TRP A 413 -18.75 12.25 -17.66
CA TRP A 413 -19.12 10.89 -18.06
C TRP A 413 -19.59 10.77 -19.52
N PRO A 414 -20.41 11.70 -20.07
CA PRO A 414 -20.83 11.65 -21.47
C PRO A 414 -19.67 11.63 -22.47
N LEU A 415 -18.50 12.18 -22.12
CA LEU A 415 -17.35 12.34 -23.01
C LEU A 415 -16.66 11.01 -23.36
N PHE A 416 -16.97 9.94 -22.64
CA PHE A 416 -16.44 8.60 -22.89
C PHE A 416 -17.39 7.71 -23.69
N LEU A 417 -18.60 8.20 -23.97
CA LEU A 417 -19.62 7.46 -24.72
C LEU A 417 -19.43 7.61 -26.22
N CYS A 418 -20.02 6.69 -26.97
CA CYS A 418 -20.06 6.77 -28.42
C CYS A 418 -21.44 7.23 -28.91
N GLU A 419 -22.35 6.28 -29.13
CA GLU A 419 -23.64 6.54 -29.78
C GLU A 419 -24.54 7.39 -28.87
N SER A 420 -24.47 7.18 -27.56
CA SER A 420 -25.29 7.90 -26.59
C SER A 420 -24.71 9.23 -26.12
N MET A 421 -23.56 9.68 -26.64
CA MET A 421 -22.89 10.90 -26.18
C MET A 421 -23.83 12.11 -26.19
N THR A 422 -24.53 12.37 -27.29
CA THR A 422 -25.47 13.51 -27.38
C THR A 422 -26.61 13.40 -26.37
N THR A 423 -27.23 12.22 -26.23
CA THR A 423 -28.32 12.01 -25.26
C THR A 423 -27.86 12.18 -23.83
N ALA A 424 -26.66 11.70 -23.50
CA ALA A 424 -26.07 11.87 -22.18
C ALA A 424 -25.74 13.34 -21.86
N ILE A 425 -25.26 14.09 -22.86
CA ILE A 425 -25.06 15.53 -22.74
C ILE A 425 -26.39 16.25 -22.50
N ASP A 426 -27.44 15.95 -23.26
CA ASP A 426 -28.76 16.58 -23.10
C ASP A 426 -29.34 16.35 -21.69
N LEU A 427 -29.12 15.16 -21.11
CA LEU A 427 -29.46 14.88 -19.71
C LEU A 427 -28.68 15.77 -18.75
N MET A 428 -27.36 15.91 -18.93
CA MET A 428 -26.55 16.79 -18.09
C MET A 428 -26.93 18.26 -18.21
N LEU A 429 -27.32 18.72 -19.40
CA LEU A 429 -27.79 20.10 -19.63
C LEU A 429 -29.10 20.41 -18.88
N SER A 430 -29.88 19.38 -18.54
CA SER A 430 -31.09 19.55 -17.73
C SER A 430 -30.81 19.63 -16.22
N ALA A 431 -29.58 19.34 -15.77
CA ALA A 431 -29.15 19.61 -14.40
C ALA A 431 -28.93 21.12 -14.23
N GLU A 432 -29.57 21.75 -13.24
CA GLU A 432 -29.58 23.22 -13.15
C GLU A 432 -28.25 23.87 -12.71
N ASN A 433 -27.33 23.08 -12.12
CA ASN A 433 -26.22 23.60 -11.29
C ASN A 433 -24.83 22.97 -11.54
N ALA A 434 -24.54 22.37 -12.70
CA ALA A 434 -23.19 21.85 -12.97
C ALA A 434 -22.24 22.97 -13.44
N GLY A 435 -21.03 23.05 -12.89
CA GLY A 435 -19.99 24.04 -13.22
C GLY A 435 -18.59 23.43 -13.42
N LEU A 436 -17.59 24.27 -13.74
CA LEU A 436 -16.19 23.86 -13.75
C LEU A 436 -15.57 24.11 -12.37
N GLU A 437 -14.96 23.07 -11.81
CA GLU A 437 -14.22 23.13 -10.55
C GLU A 437 -12.71 23.10 -10.79
N LEU A 438 -11.94 23.63 -9.82
CA LEU A 438 -10.49 23.81 -9.89
C LEU A 438 -9.69 22.53 -10.19
N HIS A 439 -10.26 21.36 -9.86
CA HIS A 439 -9.63 20.05 -10.03
C HIS A 439 -10.44 19.09 -10.92
N ASN A 440 -11.43 19.60 -11.65
CA ASN A 440 -12.17 18.77 -12.60
C ASN A 440 -11.35 18.55 -13.88
N LEU A 441 -11.22 17.30 -14.30
CA LEU A 441 -10.50 16.90 -15.51
C LEU A 441 -11.34 17.02 -16.78
N PHE A 442 -12.55 17.58 -16.70
CA PHE A 442 -13.45 17.78 -17.84
C PHE A 442 -12.75 18.41 -19.07
N LEU A 443 -12.01 19.51 -18.88
CA LEU A 443 -11.32 20.19 -19.98
C LEU A 443 -10.20 19.35 -20.60
N HIS A 444 -9.60 18.46 -19.80
CA HIS A 444 -8.60 17.51 -20.30
C HIS A 444 -9.25 16.37 -21.09
N ASP A 445 -10.44 15.92 -20.69
CA ASP A 445 -11.16 14.82 -21.35
C ASP A 445 -11.84 15.24 -22.64
N LEU A 446 -12.19 16.52 -22.74
CA LEU A 446 -12.80 17.08 -23.93
C LEU A 446 -11.72 17.31 -24.98
N GLY A 447 -11.41 16.26 -25.75
CA GLY A 447 -10.42 16.31 -26.82
C GLY A 447 -11.02 16.45 -28.21
N GLN A 448 -10.14 16.50 -29.21
CA GLN A 448 -10.52 16.57 -30.64
C GLN A 448 -11.49 15.45 -31.05
N ARG A 449 -11.35 14.25 -30.49
CA ARG A 449 -12.23 13.10 -30.77
C ARG A 449 -13.67 13.41 -30.37
N GLN A 450 -13.88 13.82 -29.13
CA GLN A 450 -15.19 14.14 -28.57
C GLN A 450 -15.84 15.30 -29.32
N VAL A 451 -15.06 16.36 -29.59
CA VAL A 451 -15.52 17.52 -30.36
C VAL A 451 -15.96 17.10 -31.75
N SER A 452 -15.17 16.28 -32.46
CA SER A 452 -15.51 15.83 -33.81
C SER A 452 -16.77 14.95 -33.86
N GLN A 453 -17.04 14.22 -32.78
CA GLN A 453 -18.17 13.30 -32.68
C GLN A 453 -19.50 14.02 -32.43
N ALA A 454 -19.52 14.99 -31.53
CA ALA A 454 -20.71 15.78 -31.22
C ALA A 454 -20.35 17.25 -30.98
N PRO A 455 -20.00 18.03 -32.04
CA PRO A 455 -19.46 19.38 -31.89
C PRO A 455 -20.41 20.32 -31.14
N GLU A 456 -21.65 20.42 -31.63
CA GLU A 456 -22.65 21.34 -31.08
C GLU A 456 -23.02 20.96 -29.63
N SER A 457 -23.27 19.67 -29.36
CA SER A 457 -23.60 19.20 -28.01
C SER A 457 -22.45 19.45 -27.02
N SER A 458 -21.22 19.16 -27.44
CA SER A 458 -20.03 19.38 -26.61
C SER A 458 -19.81 20.86 -26.29
N ALA A 459 -20.00 21.74 -27.26
CA ALA A 459 -19.93 23.19 -27.05
C ALA A 459 -21.04 23.69 -26.11
N ARG A 460 -22.26 23.15 -26.22
CA ARG A 460 -23.37 23.48 -25.30
C ARG A 460 -23.05 23.05 -23.88
N LEU A 461 -22.44 21.88 -23.70
CA LEU A 461 -22.02 21.41 -22.38
C LEU A 461 -20.92 22.32 -21.79
N LEU A 462 -19.89 22.65 -22.57
CA LEU A 462 -18.85 23.58 -22.10
C LEU A 462 -19.44 24.93 -21.69
N HIS A 463 -20.29 25.52 -22.53
CA HIS A 463 -20.97 26.77 -22.22
C HIS A 463 -21.79 26.66 -20.92
N HIS A 464 -22.56 25.58 -20.77
CA HIS A 464 -23.35 25.34 -19.56
C HIS A 464 -22.48 25.31 -18.30
N LEU A 465 -21.35 24.60 -18.33
CA LEU A 465 -20.42 24.52 -17.21
C LEU A 465 -19.73 25.86 -16.92
N LEU A 466 -19.30 26.59 -17.96
CA LEU A 466 -18.69 27.91 -17.81
C LEU A 466 -19.66 28.89 -17.14
N LYS A 467 -20.92 28.92 -17.59
CA LYS A 467 -21.97 29.79 -17.05
C LYS A 467 -22.19 29.65 -15.55
N ARG A 468 -21.95 28.46 -15.00
CA ARG A 468 -22.10 28.15 -13.57
C ARG A 468 -20.79 28.12 -12.79
N SER A 469 -19.67 28.40 -13.46
CA SER A 469 -18.37 28.49 -12.80
C SER A 469 -18.22 29.82 -12.07
N GLU A 470 -17.58 29.79 -10.91
CA GLU A 470 -17.24 30.96 -10.10
C GLU A 470 -15.73 30.99 -9.82
N GLY A 471 -15.16 32.20 -9.70
CA GLY A 471 -13.73 32.38 -9.40
C GLY A 471 -12.80 32.35 -10.62
N GLN A 472 -11.49 32.33 -10.36
CA GLN A 472 -10.46 32.29 -11.41
C GLN A 472 -10.34 30.88 -12.00
N ILE A 473 -10.47 30.78 -13.33
CA ILE A 473 -10.24 29.53 -14.06
C ILE A 473 -8.75 29.41 -14.38
N HIS A 474 -8.08 28.42 -13.77
CA HIS A 474 -6.65 28.16 -13.99
C HIS A 474 -6.31 27.53 -15.37
N TYR A 475 -7.32 27.03 -16.09
CA TYR A 475 -7.18 26.35 -17.39
C TYR A 475 -7.74 27.18 -18.56
N ALA A 476 -7.64 28.51 -18.50
CA ALA A 476 -8.10 29.40 -19.58
C ALA A 476 -7.54 29.00 -20.96
N HIS A 477 -6.28 28.53 -21.01
CA HIS A 477 -5.65 28.04 -22.23
C HIS A 477 -6.41 26.86 -22.87
N SER A 478 -6.88 25.90 -22.08
CA SER A 478 -7.63 24.74 -22.60
C SER A 478 -8.97 25.17 -23.19
N VAL A 479 -9.61 26.18 -22.63
CA VAL A 479 -10.87 26.74 -23.17
C VAL A 479 -10.61 27.44 -24.51
N ILE A 480 -9.49 28.15 -24.67
CA ILE A 480 -9.08 28.77 -25.94
C ILE A 480 -8.84 27.71 -27.02
N GLU A 481 -8.11 26.65 -26.70
CA GLU A 481 -7.84 25.53 -27.61
C GLU A 481 -9.14 24.84 -28.04
N LEU A 482 -10.03 24.58 -27.08
CA LEU A 482 -11.36 24.01 -27.34
C LEU A 482 -12.22 24.90 -28.23
N HIS A 483 -12.18 26.22 -28.02
CA HIS A 483 -12.92 27.17 -28.84
C HIS A 483 -12.45 27.14 -30.30
N ALA A 484 -11.14 27.04 -30.53
CA ALA A 484 -10.59 26.87 -31.88
C ALA A 484 -11.06 25.55 -32.51
N LEU A 485 -11.03 24.45 -31.75
CA LEU A 485 -11.54 23.14 -32.21
C LEU A 485 -13.03 23.19 -32.56
N PHE A 486 -13.85 23.86 -31.76
CA PHE A 486 -15.28 24.01 -32.05
C PHE A 486 -15.53 24.82 -33.32
N ARG A 487 -14.76 25.89 -33.54
CA ARG A 487 -14.82 26.69 -34.76
C ARG A 487 -14.47 25.86 -35.99
N GLU A 488 -13.41 25.06 -35.92
CA GLU A 488 -13.01 24.15 -37.00
C GLU A 488 -14.05 23.05 -37.26
N ALA A 489 -14.69 22.56 -36.20
CA ALA A 489 -15.75 21.55 -36.28
C ALA A 489 -17.11 22.11 -36.73
N GLY A 490 -17.23 23.42 -36.97
CA GLY A 490 -18.43 24.04 -37.52
C GLY A 490 -19.56 24.31 -36.52
N VAL A 491 -19.22 24.51 -35.24
CA VAL A 491 -20.19 24.93 -34.21
C VAL A 491 -20.79 26.30 -34.54
N THR A 492 -22.05 26.51 -34.19
CA THR A 492 -22.76 27.76 -34.49
C THR A 492 -22.09 28.99 -33.90
N ALA A 493 -22.03 30.08 -34.69
CA ALA A 493 -21.39 31.33 -34.29
C ALA A 493 -22.03 31.93 -33.01
N ASP A 494 -23.34 31.80 -32.87
CA ASP A 494 -24.07 32.27 -31.68
C ASP A 494 -23.60 31.56 -30.41
N LEU A 495 -23.36 30.24 -30.47
CA LEU A 495 -22.89 29.47 -29.33
C LEU A 495 -21.42 29.73 -29.01
N LEU A 496 -20.57 29.89 -30.03
CA LEU A 496 -19.19 30.32 -29.85
C LEU A 496 -19.13 31.68 -29.13
N HIS A 497 -19.97 32.63 -29.55
CA HIS A 497 -20.06 33.93 -28.91
C HIS A 497 -20.51 33.83 -27.43
N GLN A 498 -21.47 32.96 -27.11
CA GLN A 498 -21.86 32.71 -25.72
C GLN A 498 -20.70 32.18 -24.87
N ILE A 499 -19.83 31.33 -25.43
CA ILE A 499 -18.63 30.84 -24.74
C ILE A 499 -17.63 32.00 -24.50
N GLU A 500 -17.44 32.89 -25.48
CA GLU A 500 -16.59 34.08 -25.35
C GLU A 500 -17.10 35.06 -24.26
N GLU A 501 -18.42 35.26 -24.19
CA GLU A 501 -19.06 36.09 -23.16
C GLU A 501 -18.81 35.51 -21.76
N GLU A 502 -18.99 34.21 -21.58
CA GLU A 502 -18.76 33.54 -20.30
C GLU A 502 -17.28 33.52 -19.91
N ALA A 503 -16.37 33.32 -20.86
CA ALA A 503 -14.93 33.45 -20.64
C ALA A 503 -14.55 34.85 -20.15
N THR A 504 -15.12 35.89 -20.78
CA THR A 504 -14.91 37.29 -20.38
C THR A 504 -15.43 37.55 -18.97
N ARG A 505 -16.61 37.02 -18.62
CA ARG A 505 -17.15 37.09 -17.25
C ARG A 505 -16.21 36.45 -16.23
N LEU A 506 -15.53 35.36 -16.61
CA LEU A 506 -14.59 34.61 -15.77
C LEU A 506 -13.18 35.21 -15.77
N GLY A 507 -12.97 36.33 -16.48
CA GLY A 507 -11.75 37.13 -16.40
C GLY A 507 -10.66 36.79 -17.42
N PHE A 508 -11.00 36.10 -18.51
CA PHE A 508 -10.07 35.84 -19.62
C PHE A 508 -10.73 36.03 -20.99
N THR A 509 -9.92 36.15 -22.05
CA THR A 509 -10.40 36.40 -23.42
C THR A 509 -9.94 35.28 -24.34
N ILE A 510 -10.73 35.02 -25.40
CA ILE A 510 -10.54 33.94 -26.37
C ILE A 510 -10.42 34.51 -27.78
#